data_AF-A0A3B8T650-F1
#
_entry.id   AF-A0A3B8T650-F1
#
_cell.length_a   1.000
_cell.length_b   1.000
_cell.length_c   1.000
_cell.angle_alpha   90.00
_cell.angle_beta   90.00
_cell.angle_gamma   90.00
#
_symmetry.space_group_name_H-M   'P 1'
#
loop_
_entity.id
_entity.type
_entity.pdbx_description
1 polymer ?
#
loop_
_entity_poly.entity_id
_entity_poly.type
_entity_poly.pdbx_seq_one_letter_code
_entity_poly.pdbx_strand_id
1 'polypeptide(L)'
;APWVSVAIREILRAQEPRALTAFFAELLAKTRVQFILYDTDDLKTLTALVDQGIIQTTSLEVLYVLGRYSKDQESTPDQLDPFLKTRDAQPKELRPMREMICAFGRGQIPCLLRAASEGMDLRIGFENGIWLPDGTIASDNADLVRTLVDLLPH
;
A
#
# COMPACT_ATOMS: atom_id res chain seq x y z
N ALA A 1 13.70 -14.67 1.10
CA ALA A 1 12.41 -15.32 0.81
C ALA A 1 11.74 -14.59 -0.35
N PRO A 2 10.96 -15.28 -1.21
CA PRO A 2 10.14 -14.61 -2.23
C PRO A 2 9.08 -13.71 -1.59
N TRP A 3 8.57 -12.77 -2.38
CA TRP A 3 7.55 -11.82 -1.96
C TRP A 3 6.15 -12.25 -2.40
N VAL A 4 5.16 -11.86 -1.61
CA VAL A 4 3.74 -11.96 -1.96
C VAL A 4 2.98 -10.75 -1.43
N SER A 5 1.99 -10.27 -2.17
CA SER A 5 1.09 -9.23 -1.70
C SER A 5 -0.24 -9.84 -1.26
N VAL A 6 -0.78 -9.40 -0.11
CA VAL A 6 -2.05 -9.90 0.43
C VAL A 6 -2.93 -8.72 0.82
N ALA A 7 -4.06 -8.55 0.15
CA ALA A 7 -5.06 -7.56 0.55
C ALA A 7 -5.85 -8.04 1.76
N ILE A 8 -5.73 -7.33 2.88
CA ILE A 8 -6.36 -7.70 4.15
C ILE A 8 -7.88 -7.76 4.03
N ARG A 9 -8.48 -6.76 3.37
CA ARG A 9 -9.91 -6.73 3.07
C ARG A 9 -10.39 -7.97 2.32
N GLU A 10 -9.62 -8.41 1.34
CA GLU A 10 -10.06 -9.44 0.39
C GLU A 10 -9.91 -10.83 0.99
N ILE A 11 -8.79 -11.10 1.67
CA ILE A 11 -8.56 -12.40 2.31
C ILE A 11 -9.55 -12.67 3.45
N LEU A 12 -10.08 -11.61 4.07
CA LEU A 12 -11.08 -11.69 5.15
C LEU A 12 -12.53 -11.76 4.66
N ARG A 13 -12.82 -11.49 3.38
CA ARG A 13 -14.19 -11.26 2.87
C ARG A 13 -15.17 -12.42 3.08
N ALA A 14 -14.69 -13.62 3.38
CA ALA A 14 -15.51 -14.81 3.62
C ALA A 14 -14.94 -15.75 4.68
N GLN A 15 -14.02 -15.27 5.54
CA GLN A 15 -13.36 -16.12 6.52
C GLN A 15 -13.41 -15.50 7.91
N GLU A 16 -13.77 -16.32 8.90
CA GLU A 16 -13.53 -15.98 10.30
C GLU A 16 -12.03 -15.77 10.51
N PRO A 17 -11.59 -14.60 11.03
CA PRO A 17 -10.16 -14.26 11.08
C PRO A 17 -9.28 -15.33 11.74
N ARG A 18 -9.77 -15.97 12.80
CA ARG A 18 -9.03 -17.03 13.50
C ARG A 18 -8.74 -18.24 12.63
N ALA A 19 -9.58 -18.54 11.63
CA ALA A 19 -9.34 -19.63 10.69
C ALA A 19 -8.09 -19.40 9.82
N LEU A 20 -7.67 -18.14 9.64
CA LEU A 20 -6.48 -17.78 8.87
C LEU A 20 -5.16 -17.92 9.63
N THR A 21 -5.18 -18.22 10.93
CA THR A 21 -3.96 -18.25 11.76
C THR A 21 -2.91 -19.22 11.20
N ALA A 22 -3.30 -20.45 10.87
CA ALA A 22 -2.39 -21.45 10.31
C ALA A 22 -1.88 -21.04 8.92
N PHE A 23 -2.76 -20.45 8.10
CA PHE A 23 -2.40 -19.93 6.78
C PHE A 23 -1.33 -18.83 6.87
N PHE A 24 -1.53 -17.83 7.72
CA PHE A 24 -0.55 -16.76 7.90
C PHE A 24 0.76 -17.27 8.49
N ALA A 25 0.72 -18.19 9.45
CA ALA A 25 1.93 -18.82 9.99
C ALA A 25 2.74 -19.52 8.90
N GLU A 26 2.09 -20.31 8.03
CA GLU A 26 2.76 -20.99 6.92
C GLU A 26 3.29 -20.00 5.88
N LEU A 27 2.49 -18.97 5.54
CA LEU A 27 2.85 -17.96 4.55
C LEU A 27 4.08 -17.16 5.00
N LEU A 28 4.08 -16.67 6.24
CA LEU A 28 5.16 -15.88 6.83
C LEU A 28 6.45 -16.70 7.03
N ALA A 29 6.33 -18.03 7.24
CA ALA A 29 7.49 -18.90 7.32
C ALA A 29 8.24 -19.06 5.98
N LYS A 30 7.56 -18.85 4.85
CA LYS A 30 8.08 -19.12 3.50
C LYS A 30 8.31 -17.86 2.67
N THR A 31 7.61 -16.78 3.00
CA THR A 31 7.52 -15.58 2.16
C THR A 31 7.60 -14.30 2.98
N ARG A 32 8.00 -13.22 2.32
CA ARG A 32 7.88 -11.87 2.83
C ARG A 32 6.56 -11.28 2.33
N VAL A 33 5.66 -10.96 3.24
CA VAL A 33 4.30 -10.51 2.92
C VAL A 33 4.24 -8.99 2.90
N GLN A 34 3.77 -8.42 1.80
CA GLN A 34 3.36 -7.03 1.72
C GLN A 34 1.84 -6.94 1.82
N PHE A 35 1.32 -6.33 2.89
CA PHE A 35 -0.12 -6.21 3.11
C PHE A 35 -0.69 -5.02 2.34
N ILE A 36 -1.66 -5.29 1.46
CA ILE A 36 -2.34 -4.25 0.69
C ILE A 36 -3.48 -3.66 1.51
N LEU A 37 -3.49 -2.33 1.62
CA LEU A 37 -4.44 -1.56 2.40
C LEU A 37 -5.10 -0.50 1.51
N TYR A 38 -6.43 -0.56 1.40
CA TYR A 38 -7.20 0.35 0.54
C TYR A 38 -7.71 1.58 1.29
N ASP A 39 -7.85 1.50 2.62
CA ASP A 39 -8.18 2.63 3.48
C ASP A 39 -7.70 2.40 4.92
N THR A 40 -8.04 3.33 5.82
CA THR A 40 -7.63 3.28 7.22
C THR A 40 -8.23 2.12 8.01
N ASP A 41 -9.37 1.57 7.57
CA ASP A 41 -10.00 0.45 8.27
C ASP A 41 -9.25 -0.85 7.99
N ASP A 42 -8.64 -0.98 6.81
CA ASP A 42 -7.72 -2.09 6.52
C ASP A 42 -6.47 -2.03 7.43
N LEU A 43 -5.90 -0.84 7.67
CA LEU A 43 -4.76 -0.68 8.57
C LEU A 43 -5.12 -1.05 10.02
N LYS A 44 -6.26 -0.56 10.52
CA LYS A 44 -6.76 -0.93 11.87
C LYS A 44 -7.02 -2.43 11.97
N THR A 45 -7.57 -3.03 10.92
CA THR A 45 -7.82 -4.48 10.88
C THR A 45 -6.51 -5.25 10.92
N LEU A 46 -5.53 -4.87 10.10
CA LEU A 46 -4.20 -5.50 10.10
C LEU A 46 -3.55 -5.45 11.49
N THR A 47 -3.51 -4.28 12.14
CA THR A 47 -2.88 -4.16 13.45
C THR A 47 -3.64 -4.94 14.53
N ALA A 48 -4.97 -5.00 14.47
CA ALA A 48 -5.78 -5.83 15.36
C ALA A 48 -5.51 -7.33 15.18
N LEU A 49 -5.29 -7.81 13.95
CA LEU A 49 -4.94 -9.22 13.70
C LEU A 49 -3.56 -9.58 14.24
N VAL A 50 -2.62 -8.64 14.21
CA VAL A 50 -1.29 -8.82 14.81
C VAL A 50 -1.37 -8.85 16.33
N ASP A 51 -2.10 -7.89 16.93
CA ASP A 51 -2.32 -7.81 18.38
C ASP A 51 -3.01 -9.08 18.93
N GLN A 52 -3.95 -9.64 18.17
CA GLN A 52 -4.63 -10.90 18.51
C GLN A 52 -3.78 -12.16 18.25
N GLY A 53 -2.57 -12.01 17.71
CA GLY A 53 -1.68 -13.13 17.38
C GLY A 53 -2.15 -14.00 16.22
N ILE A 54 -3.08 -13.52 15.39
CA ILE A 54 -3.55 -14.21 14.17
C ILE A 54 -2.50 -14.05 13.06
N ILE A 55 -1.95 -12.85 12.91
CA ILE A 55 -0.78 -12.58 12.05
C ILE A 55 0.45 -12.47 12.95
N GLN A 56 1.24 -13.54 13.00
CA GLN A 56 2.39 -13.64 13.89
C GLN A 56 3.67 -13.10 13.22
N THR A 57 3.78 -11.77 13.15
CA THR A 57 4.95 -11.08 12.59
C THR A 57 5.51 -10.02 13.55
N THR A 58 6.81 -9.81 13.51
CA THR A 58 7.51 -8.74 14.25
C THR A 58 7.78 -7.51 13.39
N SER A 59 7.44 -7.57 12.09
CA SER A 59 7.63 -6.48 11.13
C SER A 59 6.47 -6.45 10.16
N LEU A 60 5.81 -5.30 10.06
CA LEU A 60 4.74 -5.06 9.10
C LEU A 60 5.28 -4.31 7.89
N GLU A 61 4.88 -4.77 6.71
CA GLU A 61 5.20 -4.13 5.45
C GLU A 61 3.92 -3.94 4.68
N VAL A 62 3.65 -2.70 4.30
CA VAL A 62 2.34 -2.32 3.77
C VAL A 62 2.46 -1.66 2.41
N LEU A 63 1.42 -1.83 1.60
CA LEU A 63 1.17 -1.09 0.38
C LEU A 63 -0.13 -0.30 0.55
N TYR A 64 -0.04 1.02 0.66
CA TYR A 64 -1.21 1.90 0.58
C TYR A 64 -1.65 2.05 -0.87
N VAL A 65 -2.93 1.84 -1.13
CA VAL A 65 -3.50 1.90 -2.48
C VAL A 65 -4.52 3.04 -2.56
N LEU A 66 -4.11 4.15 -3.19
CA LEU A 66 -4.98 5.31 -3.34
C LEU A 66 -5.82 5.22 -4.63
N GLY A 67 -7.09 5.59 -4.54
CA GLY A 67 -7.99 5.68 -5.69
C GLY A 67 -8.57 4.36 -6.23
N ARG A 68 -8.21 3.18 -5.72
CA ARG A 68 -8.74 1.90 -6.28
C ARG A 68 -10.27 1.78 -6.21
N TYR A 69 -10.87 2.25 -5.12
CA TYR A 69 -12.33 2.23 -4.92
C TYR A 69 -12.95 3.63 -4.96
N SER A 70 -12.20 4.65 -5.38
CA SER A 70 -12.78 5.98 -5.60
C SER A 70 -13.62 6.00 -6.87
N LYS A 71 -14.48 7.02 -6.99
CA LYS A 71 -15.20 7.28 -8.22
C LYS A 71 -14.18 7.48 -9.36
N ASP A 72 -14.39 6.78 -10.47
CA ASP A 72 -13.55 6.83 -11.68
C ASP A 72 -12.09 6.37 -11.52
N GLN A 73 -11.75 5.73 -10.38
CA GLN A 73 -10.38 5.31 -10.03
C GLN A 73 -9.36 6.47 -10.04
N GLU A 74 -9.78 7.65 -9.59
CA GLU A 74 -8.90 8.81 -9.47
C GLU A 74 -8.41 8.99 -8.03
N SER A 75 -7.11 9.21 -7.88
CA SER A 75 -6.45 9.48 -6.60
C SER A 75 -6.13 10.98 -6.42
N THR A 76 -6.01 11.41 -5.17
CA THR A 76 -5.54 12.77 -4.83
C THR A 76 -4.53 12.71 -3.69
N PRO A 77 -3.52 13.59 -3.64
CA PRO A 77 -2.44 13.50 -2.65
C PRO A 77 -2.90 13.55 -1.19
N ASP A 78 -4.01 14.23 -0.90
CA ASP A 78 -4.61 14.33 0.44
C ASP A 78 -5.20 12.99 0.94
N GLN A 79 -5.46 12.02 0.04
CA GLN A 79 -5.90 10.68 0.44
C GLN A 79 -4.83 9.91 1.22
N LEU A 80 -3.56 10.35 1.21
CA LEU A 80 -2.51 9.79 2.06
C LEU A 80 -2.64 10.21 3.53
N ASP A 81 -3.17 11.40 3.81
CA ASP A 81 -3.18 11.99 5.16
C ASP A 81 -3.91 11.11 6.20
N PRO A 82 -5.06 10.49 5.89
CA PRO A 82 -5.73 9.58 6.82
C PRO A 82 -4.87 8.36 7.19
N PHE A 83 -4.07 7.82 6.27
CA PHE A 83 -3.17 6.71 6.56
C PHE A 83 -2.07 7.14 7.54
N LEU A 84 -1.41 8.27 7.28
CA LEU A 84 -0.36 8.81 8.15
C LEU A 84 -0.88 9.04 9.57
N LYS A 85 -2.03 9.70 9.69
CA LYS A 85 -2.68 9.95 10.98
C LYS A 85 -3.03 8.65 11.71
N THR A 86 -3.53 7.65 10.98
CA THR A 86 -3.91 6.35 11.58
C THR A 86 -2.67 5.58 12.02
N ARG A 87 -1.60 5.54 11.21
CA ARG A 87 -0.30 4.95 11.54
C ARG A 87 0.30 5.60 12.78
N ASP A 88 0.33 6.92 12.85
CA ASP A 88 0.97 7.66 13.94
C ASP A 88 0.21 7.54 15.26
N ALA A 89 -1.07 7.20 15.22
CA ALA A 89 -1.87 6.87 16.39
C ALA A 89 -1.62 5.45 16.92
N GLN A 90 -0.97 4.55 16.16
CA GLN A 90 -0.67 3.19 16.62
C GLN A 90 0.53 3.15 17.59
N PRO A 91 0.55 2.17 18.53
CA PRO A 91 1.76 1.81 19.27
C PRO A 91 2.93 1.57 18.32
N LYS A 92 4.15 1.95 18.74
CA LYS A 92 5.34 1.91 17.89
C LYS A 92 5.61 0.52 17.33
N GLU A 93 5.29 -0.51 18.09
CA GLU A 93 5.47 -1.93 17.79
C GLU A 93 4.51 -2.42 16.69
N LEU A 94 3.37 -1.75 16.52
CA LEU A 94 2.35 -2.06 15.51
C LEU A 94 2.45 -1.15 14.27
N ARG A 95 3.38 -0.20 14.24
CA ARG A 95 3.60 0.64 13.06
C ARG A 95 4.29 -0.18 11.95
N PRO A 96 3.90 0.01 10.68
CA PRO A 96 4.63 -0.56 9.56
C PRO A 96 6.10 -0.17 9.60
N MET A 97 6.98 -1.15 9.42
CA MET A 97 8.43 -0.94 9.30
C MET A 97 8.80 -0.44 7.90
N ARG A 98 8.05 -0.88 6.88
CA ARG A 98 8.17 -0.39 5.50
C ARG A 98 6.81 -0.04 4.93
N GLU A 99 6.77 1.11 4.28
CA GLU A 99 5.57 1.66 3.69
C GLU A 99 5.85 1.93 2.22
N MET A 100 5.05 1.32 1.36
CA MET A 100 5.04 1.58 -0.07
C MET A 100 3.68 2.16 -0.45
N ILE A 101 3.62 2.98 -1.49
CA ILE A 101 2.37 3.48 -2.05
C ILE A 101 2.23 3.13 -3.53
N CYS A 102 1.01 2.87 -3.96
CA CYS A 102 0.59 3.07 -5.35
C CYS A 102 -0.71 3.88 -5.40
N ALA A 103 -0.93 4.53 -6.53
CA ALA A 103 -2.07 5.44 -6.70
C ALA A 103 -2.64 5.29 -8.11
N PHE A 104 -3.96 5.34 -8.23
CA PHE A 104 -4.67 5.16 -9.48
C PHE A 104 -5.00 6.47 -10.19
N GLY A 105 -5.15 6.40 -11.51
CA GLY A 105 -5.64 7.52 -12.32
C GLY A 105 -4.60 8.61 -12.57
N ARG A 106 -5.06 9.81 -12.94
CA ARG A 106 -4.23 10.98 -13.24
C ARG A 106 -3.50 11.52 -12.01
N GLY A 107 -4.06 11.26 -10.83
CA GLY A 107 -3.44 11.57 -9.55
C GLY A 107 -2.22 10.70 -9.18
N GLN A 108 -1.88 9.67 -9.97
CA GLN A 108 -0.81 8.72 -9.65
C GLN A 108 0.51 9.41 -9.29
N ILE A 109 1.12 10.15 -10.22
CA ILE A 109 2.42 10.80 -9.98
C ILE A 109 2.35 11.83 -8.84
N PRO A 110 1.36 12.75 -8.79
CA PRO A 110 1.21 13.67 -7.65
C PRO A 110 1.14 12.97 -6.28
N CYS A 111 0.43 11.84 -6.18
CA CYS A 111 0.36 11.06 -4.94
C CYS A 111 1.71 10.44 -4.58
N LEU A 112 2.43 9.89 -5.56
CA LEU A 112 3.75 9.29 -5.35
C LEU A 112 4.78 10.34 -4.91
N LEU A 113 4.75 11.55 -5.48
CA LEU A 113 5.63 12.65 -5.05
C LEU A 113 5.34 13.10 -3.62
N ARG A 114 4.06 13.17 -3.23
CA ARG A 114 3.69 13.46 -1.84
C ARG A 114 4.22 12.38 -0.89
N ALA A 115 4.07 11.10 -1.25
CA ALA A 115 4.57 10.00 -0.42
C ALA A 115 6.11 9.98 -0.32
N ALA A 116 6.81 10.40 -1.37
CA ALA A 116 8.26 10.54 -1.35
C ALA A 116 8.73 11.54 -0.27
N SER A 117 8.00 12.63 -0.05
CA SER A 117 8.30 13.58 1.03
C SER A 117 8.11 13.00 2.45
N GLU A 118 7.40 11.90 2.57
CA GLU A 118 7.22 11.14 3.82
C GLU A 118 8.23 9.98 3.94
N GLY A 119 9.17 9.85 2.98
CA GLY A 119 10.19 8.80 2.96
C GLY A 119 9.69 7.40 2.58
N MET A 120 8.54 7.31 1.90
CA MET A 120 7.93 6.04 1.50
C MET A 120 8.52 5.48 0.19
N ASP A 121 8.47 4.16 0.04
CA ASP A 121 8.75 3.48 -1.23
C ASP A 121 7.62 3.74 -2.24
N LEU A 122 7.95 3.81 -3.53
CA LEU A 122 7.01 4.17 -4.59
C LEU A 122 6.81 3.02 -5.57
N ARG A 123 5.55 2.74 -5.92
CA ARG A 123 5.18 1.80 -6.97
C ARG A 123 4.43 2.52 -8.08
N ILE A 124 4.97 2.44 -9.29
CA ILE A 124 4.40 3.04 -10.50
C ILE A 124 4.34 2.01 -11.63
N GLY A 125 3.33 2.13 -12.48
CA GLY A 125 3.15 1.31 -13.68
C GLY A 125 1.69 1.24 -14.14
N PHE A 126 1.49 0.62 -15.31
CA PHE A 126 0.22 0.49 -16.03
C PHE A 126 -0.87 -0.24 -15.25
N GLU A 127 -0.49 -1.03 -14.24
CA GLU A 127 -1.44 -1.63 -13.30
C GLU A 127 -2.24 -0.57 -12.53
N ASN A 128 -1.62 0.57 -12.24
CA ASN A 128 -2.23 1.63 -11.43
C ASN A 128 -2.60 2.85 -12.27
N GLY A 129 -1.78 3.21 -13.26
CA GLY A 129 -2.01 4.39 -14.10
C GLY A 129 -1.17 4.40 -15.36
N ILE A 130 -1.66 5.12 -16.37
CA ILE A 130 -1.02 5.25 -17.68
C ILE A 130 -0.70 6.72 -18.03
N TRP A 131 -1.01 7.66 -17.13
CA TRP A 131 -1.01 9.08 -17.42
C TRP A 131 0.33 9.73 -17.02
N LEU A 132 0.88 10.53 -17.92
CA LEU A 132 1.96 11.47 -17.63
C LEU A 132 1.41 12.76 -17.00
N PRO A 133 2.25 13.59 -16.35
CA PRO A 133 1.81 14.80 -15.66
C PRO A 133 1.12 15.83 -16.56
N ASP A 134 1.42 15.83 -17.85
CA ASP A 134 0.78 16.70 -18.86
C ASP A 134 -0.58 16.16 -19.36
N GLY A 135 -1.01 14.99 -18.85
CA GLY A 135 -2.26 14.34 -19.23
C GLY A 135 -2.16 13.46 -20.49
N THR A 136 -0.97 13.30 -21.07
CA THR A 136 -0.74 12.34 -22.15
C THR A 136 -0.60 10.90 -21.62
N ILE A 137 -0.69 9.91 -22.50
CA ILE A 137 -0.52 8.50 -22.15
C ILE A 137 0.95 8.12 -22.30
N ALA A 138 1.52 7.54 -21.26
CA ALA A 138 2.88 7.01 -21.25
C ALA A 138 3.04 5.87 -22.26
N SER A 139 4.19 5.82 -22.93
CA SER A 139 4.47 4.84 -23.98
C SER A 139 4.70 3.42 -23.44
N ASP A 140 5.33 3.30 -22.28
CA ASP A 140 5.58 2.06 -21.54
C ASP A 140 5.74 2.33 -20.02
N ASN A 141 5.96 1.28 -19.23
CA ASN A 141 6.22 1.43 -17.79
C ASN A 141 7.54 2.17 -17.52
N ALA A 142 8.54 2.07 -18.39
CA ALA A 142 9.83 2.73 -18.18
C ALA A 142 9.68 4.26 -18.36
N ASP A 143 8.75 4.71 -19.19
CA ASP A 143 8.39 6.10 -19.39
C ASP A 143 7.80 6.73 -18.12
N LEU A 144 6.89 6.00 -17.46
CA LEU A 144 6.37 6.37 -16.15
C LEU A 144 7.47 6.43 -15.09
N VAL A 145 8.35 5.42 -15.05
CA VAL A 145 9.46 5.36 -14.08
C VAL A 145 10.43 6.52 -14.28
N ARG A 146 10.88 6.78 -15.51
CA ARG A 146 11.76 7.93 -15.83
C ARG A 146 11.12 9.24 -15.41
N THR A 147 9.87 9.46 -15.80
CA THR A 147 9.13 10.69 -15.46
C THR A 147 9.02 10.87 -13.95
N LEU A 148 8.71 9.81 -13.20
CA LEU A 148 8.65 9.90 -11.73
C LEU A 148 10.02 10.25 -11.13
N VAL A 149 11.08 9.56 -11.56
CA VAL A 149 12.45 9.79 -11.05
C VAL A 149 12.92 11.22 -11.31
N ASP A 150 12.64 11.76 -12.51
CA ASP A 150 13.01 13.14 -12.87
C ASP A 150 12.28 14.20 -12.02
N LEU A 151 11.12 13.84 -11.44
CA LEU A 151 10.32 14.73 -10.60
C LEU A 151 10.59 14.56 -9.09
N LEU A 152 11.34 13.54 -8.68
CA LEU A 152 11.65 13.33 -7.26
C LEU A 152 12.60 14.43 -6.76
N PRO A 153 12.38 14.95 -5.55
CA PRO A 153 13.30 15.90 -4.93
C PRO A 153 14.67 15.23 -4.68
N HIS A 154 15.76 15.98 -4.89
CA HIS A 154 17.13 15.55 -4.61
C HIS A 154 17.48 15.56 -3.12
#